data_AF-A0A8D8CU71-F1
#
_entry.id   AF-A0A8D8CU71-F1
#
_cell.length_a   1.000
_cell.length_b   1.000
_cell.length_c   1.000
_cell.angle_alpha   90.00
_cell.angle_beta   90.00
_cell.angle_gamma   90.00
#
_symmetry.space_group_name_H-M   'P 1'
#
loop_
_entity.id
_entity.type
_entity.pdbx_description
1 polymer ?
#
loop_
_entity_poly.entity_id
_entity_poly.type
_entity_poly.pdbx_seq_one_letter_code
_entity_poly.pdbx_strand_id
1 'polypeptide(L)'
;MIELYLEFYSSGGEEDGTLEIPIETYVVLVVCKYLRQPEVGRDLQINFVQSKTIVEERRRDSITVKLTNFPALFHKTGHWPPAAKYCQLPTLLDNTLIVSGLCGICRRITKAHLECSPLANPKQILGFKGNTLLAPAEISMWTKFCEVDIEKCVRDVLQLEDTTTRADLPEDMGKLESHLAQPLKAHNIYKLINKVKNVKVSSNQEFQQLDSADSRFDFHENHKFAEGYEKTLADVIVFACMNLIRKRVQHPNLATKLPLLNAWYERVQKHDDGELLQVCEQFQPSVTPLPLDGIAVDVPATFSLYKSDTKKLNLLGEKILTTNQPEVLGILEKVERLKLDIGSVPNDREENLFDWGAVPVDAKPEGG
;
A
#
# COMPACT_ATOMS: atom_id res chain seq x y z
N MET A 1 -4.48 4.09 23.86
CA MET A 1 -4.46 5.11 22.81
C MET A 1 -3.38 4.73 21.81
N ILE A 2 -3.67 4.86 20.52
CA ILE A 2 -2.72 4.76 19.42
C ILE A 2 -2.46 6.20 18.94
N GLU A 3 -1.20 6.57 18.76
CA GLU A 3 -0.83 7.87 18.20
C GLU A 3 -0.29 7.68 16.78
N LEU A 4 -1.00 8.23 15.80
CA LEU A 4 -0.61 8.20 14.39
C LEU A 4 0.01 9.56 14.03
N TYR A 5 1.21 9.54 13.48
CA TYR A 5 1.93 10.73 13.03
C TYR A 5 2.00 10.76 11.50
N LEU A 6 1.45 11.81 10.91
CA LEU A 6 1.33 11.99 9.46
C LEU A 6 2.02 13.28 9.03
N GLU A 7 2.67 13.27 7.88
CA GLU A 7 3.38 14.46 7.36
C GLU A 7 2.41 15.42 6.67
N PHE A 8 2.67 16.72 6.78
CA PHE A 8 2.08 17.76 5.93
C PHE A 8 3.12 18.84 5.60
N TYR A 9 2.90 19.59 4.51
CA TYR A 9 3.84 20.61 4.03
C TYR A 9 3.40 22.03 4.38
N SER A 10 2.21 22.43 3.94
CA SER A 10 1.68 23.77 4.17
C SER A 10 0.23 23.71 4.65
N SER A 11 -0.10 24.56 5.62
CA SER A 11 -1.49 24.87 5.99
C SER A 11 -2.00 25.96 5.05
N GLY A 12 -2.31 25.59 3.80
CA GLY A 12 -3.07 26.48 2.93
C GLY A 12 -4.41 26.78 3.59
N GLY A 13 -4.60 27.97 4.15
CA GLY A 13 -5.87 28.44 4.71
C GLY A 13 -6.32 27.68 5.96
N GLU A 14 -5.75 27.99 7.13
CA GLU A 14 -6.28 27.55 8.44
C GLU A 14 -7.78 27.88 8.61
N GLU A 15 -8.29 28.87 7.87
CA GLU A 15 -9.71 29.26 7.83
C GLU A 15 -10.60 28.35 6.95
N ASP A 16 -10.07 27.68 5.93
CA ASP A 16 -10.83 26.85 4.97
C ASP A 16 -10.69 25.33 5.22
N GLY A 17 -9.79 24.94 6.13
CA GLY A 17 -9.56 23.55 6.51
C GLY A 17 -8.84 22.73 5.43
N THR A 18 -8.09 23.37 4.55
CA THR A 18 -7.29 22.70 3.51
C THR A 18 -5.87 22.42 3.98
N LEU A 19 -5.31 21.29 3.55
CA LEU A 19 -3.98 20.82 3.96
C LEU A 19 -3.24 20.21 2.78
N GLU A 20 -2.01 20.66 2.55
CA GLU A 20 -1.11 20.06 1.56
C GLU A 20 -0.36 18.88 2.20
N ILE A 21 -0.56 17.68 1.66
CA ILE A 21 -0.05 16.42 2.22
C ILE A 21 0.60 15.53 1.15
N PRO A 22 1.53 14.64 1.52
CA PRO A 22 2.03 13.62 0.61
C PRO A 22 1.00 12.48 0.39
N ILE A 23 1.25 11.67 -0.64
CA ILE A 23 0.36 10.57 -1.07
C ILE A 23 0.20 9.51 0.04
N GLU A 24 1.28 9.20 0.75
CA GLU A 24 1.30 8.28 1.90
C GLU A 24 0.30 8.72 2.96
N THR A 25 0.34 10.01 3.34
CA THR A 25 -0.59 10.59 4.30
C THR A 25 -2.03 10.47 3.80
N TYR A 26 -2.28 10.75 2.51
CA TYR A 26 -3.62 10.61 1.91
C TYR A 26 -4.14 9.18 2.00
N VAL A 27 -3.33 8.18 1.63
CA VAL A 27 -3.71 6.77 1.69
C VAL A 27 -4.06 6.35 3.12
N VAL A 28 -3.24 6.73 4.11
CA VAL A 28 -3.54 6.42 5.52
C VAL A 28 -4.83 7.08 5.98
N LEU A 29 -5.09 8.34 5.59
CA LEU A 29 -6.34 9.03 5.91
C LEU A 29 -7.57 8.34 5.30
N VAL A 30 -7.48 7.89 4.05
CA VAL A 30 -8.53 7.09 3.39
C VAL A 30 -8.78 5.80 4.15
N VAL A 31 -7.74 5.06 4.54
CA VAL A 31 -7.88 3.82 5.34
C VAL A 31 -8.54 4.10 6.70
N CYS A 32 -8.10 5.15 7.41
CA CYS A 32 -8.71 5.57 8.67
C CYS A 32 -10.20 5.84 8.53
N LYS A 33 -10.61 6.67 7.55
CA LYS A 33 -12.02 6.99 7.35
C LYS A 33 -12.85 5.84 6.82
N TYR A 34 -12.28 5.00 5.96
CA TYR A 34 -12.96 3.80 5.48
C TYR A 34 -13.27 2.80 6.62
N LEU A 35 -12.38 2.74 7.62
CA LEU A 35 -12.59 1.96 8.85
C LEU A 35 -13.41 2.71 9.92
N ARG A 36 -13.88 3.93 9.60
CA ARG A 36 -14.64 4.82 10.49
C ARG A 36 -13.88 5.16 11.77
N GLN A 37 -12.57 5.38 11.67
CA GLN A 37 -11.75 5.87 12.76
C GLN A 37 -11.73 7.41 12.79
N PRO A 38 -11.71 8.03 13.98
CA PRO A 38 -11.64 7.41 15.31
C PRO A 38 -13.00 7.02 15.92
N GLU A 39 -14.11 7.15 15.18
CA GLU A 39 -15.47 6.95 15.71
C GLU A 39 -15.77 5.48 16.08
N VAL A 40 -15.05 4.53 15.48
CA VAL A 40 -15.24 3.08 15.59
C VAL A 40 -13.90 2.38 15.77
N GLY A 41 -13.55 2.08 17.03
CA GLY A 41 -12.41 1.24 17.39
C GLY A 41 -11.71 1.74 18.66
N ARG A 42 -10.42 1.42 18.80
CA ARG A 42 -9.58 1.91 19.89
C ARG A 42 -9.23 3.38 19.65
N ASP A 43 -9.12 4.17 20.73
CA ASP A 43 -8.70 5.59 20.67
C ASP A 43 -7.48 5.79 19.76
N LEU A 44 -7.71 6.43 18.61
CA LEU A 44 -6.70 6.80 17.61
C LEU A 44 -6.56 8.32 17.59
N GLN A 45 -5.43 8.83 18.04
CA GLN A 45 -5.08 10.25 17.94
C GLN A 45 -4.25 10.49 16.68
N ILE A 46 -4.75 11.33 15.79
CA ILE A 46 -4.05 11.71 14.56
C ILE A 46 -3.26 13.00 14.84
N ASN A 47 -1.97 12.96 14.55
CA ASN A 47 -1.02 14.03 14.77
C ASN A 47 -0.39 14.40 13.41
N PHE A 48 -0.76 15.54 12.86
CA PHE A 48 -0.09 16.11 11.69
C PHE A 48 1.21 16.79 12.12
N VAL A 49 2.29 16.45 11.44
CA VAL A 49 3.64 16.94 11.72
C VAL A 49 4.15 17.69 10.50
N GLN A 50 4.43 18.98 10.69
CA GLN A 50 4.85 19.84 9.59
C GLN A 50 6.29 19.53 9.21
N SER A 51 6.53 19.20 7.94
CA SER A 51 7.87 19.04 7.37
C SER A 51 8.69 20.33 7.56
N LYS A 52 10.00 20.25 7.89
CA LYS A 52 10.88 21.44 7.85
C LYS A 52 11.32 21.75 6.41
N THR A 53 11.18 20.79 5.49
CA THR A 53 11.70 20.87 4.13
C THR A 53 10.82 21.77 3.25
N ILE A 54 11.14 23.05 3.14
CA ILE A 54 10.69 23.94 2.05
C ILE A 54 11.59 23.68 0.84
N VAL A 55 11.57 22.48 0.26
CA VAL A 55 12.26 22.25 -1.01
C VAL A 55 11.17 22.14 -2.08
N GLU A 56 11.24 23.02 -3.07
CA GLU A 56 10.35 23.06 -4.24
C GLU A 56 10.25 21.72 -5.00
N GLU A 57 11.15 20.77 -4.71
CA GLU A 57 11.13 19.39 -5.19
C GLU A 57 10.08 18.52 -4.47
N ARG A 58 9.83 18.70 -3.16
CA ARG A 58 8.80 17.92 -2.42
C ARG A 58 7.37 18.46 -2.57
N ARG A 59 7.19 19.68 -3.09
CA ARG A 59 5.86 20.22 -3.46
C ARG A 59 5.28 19.58 -4.72
N ARG A 60 6.11 18.97 -5.57
CA ARG A 60 5.65 18.26 -6.80
C ARG A 60 5.04 16.89 -6.49
N ASP A 61 4.98 16.56 -5.21
CA ASP A 61 4.78 15.23 -4.65
C ASP A 61 3.63 15.23 -3.62
N SER A 62 2.81 16.28 -3.66
CA SER A 62 1.75 16.53 -2.71
C SER A 62 0.40 16.66 -3.40
N ILE A 63 -0.66 16.53 -2.62
CA ILE A 63 -2.00 16.95 -2.98
C ILE A 63 -2.57 17.82 -1.86
N THR A 64 -3.39 18.78 -2.21
CA THR A 64 -4.21 19.49 -1.22
C THR A 64 -5.48 18.70 -0.98
N VAL A 65 -5.83 18.49 0.29
CA VAL A 65 -7.09 17.87 0.70
C VAL A 65 -7.83 18.78 1.67
N LYS A 66 -9.14 18.61 1.77
CA LYS A 66 -9.99 19.28 2.74
C LYS A 66 -10.23 18.38 3.95
N LEU A 67 -9.85 18.83 5.14
CA LEU A 67 -10.02 18.15 6.43
C LEU A 67 -11.15 18.81 7.22
N THR A 68 -12.39 18.71 6.73
CA THR A 68 -13.55 19.23 7.47
C THR A 68 -13.91 18.30 8.63
N ASN A 69 -13.98 18.83 9.86
CA ASN A 69 -14.33 18.07 11.07
C ASN A 69 -13.47 16.82 11.33
N PHE A 70 -12.18 16.88 10.97
CA PHE A 70 -11.26 15.77 11.16
C PHE A 70 -10.48 15.97 12.49
N PRO A 71 -10.74 15.17 13.54
CA PRO A 71 -10.10 15.36 14.84
C PRO A 71 -8.60 15.02 14.74
N ALA A 72 -7.76 16.06 14.76
CA ALA A 72 -6.31 15.91 14.71
C ALA A 72 -5.59 17.02 15.46
N LEU A 73 -4.38 16.72 15.93
CA LEU A 73 -3.44 17.69 16.48
C LEU A 73 -2.43 18.09 15.42
N PHE A 74 -1.97 19.34 15.44
CA PHE A 74 -0.99 19.87 14.50
C PHE A 74 0.28 20.28 15.23
N HIS A 75 1.42 19.79 14.75
CA HIS A 75 2.74 20.02 15.31
C HIS A 75 3.57 20.78 14.28
N LYS A 76 3.90 22.04 14.59
CA LYS A 76 4.70 22.89 13.71
C LYS A 76 6.15 22.41 13.66
N THR A 77 6.83 22.82 12.60
CA THR A 77 8.26 22.57 12.36
C THR A 77 9.10 22.86 13.62
N GLY A 78 9.99 21.93 13.98
CA GLY A 78 10.86 22.02 15.16
C GLY A 78 10.22 21.62 16.50
N HIS A 79 8.88 21.60 16.59
CA HIS A 79 8.14 21.27 17.82
C HIS A 79 7.46 19.89 17.71
N TRP A 80 8.18 18.90 17.21
CA TRP A 80 7.63 17.58 16.98
C TRP A 80 7.68 16.69 18.23
N PRO A 81 6.64 15.86 18.46
CA PRO A 81 6.67 14.81 19.46
C PRO A 81 7.86 13.86 19.26
N PRO A 82 8.47 13.30 20.32
CA PRO A 82 9.61 12.39 20.19
C PRO A 82 9.33 11.20 19.26
N ALA A 83 8.15 10.60 19.33
CA ALA A 83 7.76 9.47 18.48
C ALA A 83 7.77 9.80 16.98
N ALA A 84 7.40 11.03 16.63
CA ALA A 84 7.45 11.53 15.26
C ALA A 84 8.88 11.79 14.75
N LYS A 85 9.92 11.55 15.57
CA LYS A 85 11.34 11.69 15.16
C LYS A 85 12.01 10.34 14.91
N TYR A 86 11.44 9.23 15.37
CA TYR A 86 12.17 7.95 15.41
C TYR A 86 12.29 7.24 14.05
N CYS A 87 11.21 7.14 13.27
CA CYS A 87 11.20 6.44 11.95
C CYS A 87 11.23 7.40 10.74
N GLN A 88 10.63 7.10 9.59
CA GLN A 88 10.15 8.10 8.62
C GLN A 88 8.64 8.32 8.85
N LEU A 89 8.01 9.39 8.33
CA LEU A 89 6.53 9.48 8.30
C LEU A 89 5.99 8.76 7.05
N PRO A 90 4.79 8.16 7.12
CA PRO A 90 3.95 8.03 8.30
C PRO A 90 4.55 7.09 9.36
N THR A 91 4.24 7.32 10.64
CA THR A 91 4.58 6.38 11.74
C THR A 91 3.47 6.31 12.78
N LEU A 92 3.39 5.20 13.50
CA LEU A 92 2.38 4.95 14.51
C LEU A 92 3.03 4.45 15.79
N LEU A 93 2.73 5.10 16.92
CA LEU A 93 3.09 4.64 18.25
C LEU A 93 1.89 3.93 18.90
N ASP A 94 2.11 2.71 19.35
CA ASP A 94 1.14 1.94 20.10
C ASP A 94 1.78 1.37 21.35
N ASN A 95 1.54 2.03 22.49
CA ASN A 95 2.22 1.79 23.75
C ASN A 95 3.74 1.96 23.60
N THR A 96 4.50 0.86 23.57
CA THR A 96 5.96 0.83 23.38
C THR A 96 6.38 0.39 21.98
N LEU A 97 5.43 0.04 21.12
CA LEU A 97 5.67 -0.41 19.76
C LEU A 97 5.59 0.78 18.79
N ILE A 98 6.66 0.99 18.02
CA ILE A 98 6.65 1.92 16.89
C ILE A 98 6.47 1.10 15.62
N VAL A 99 5.53 1.52 14.78
CA VAL A 99 5.28 0.95 13.46
C VAL A 99 5.59 2.00 12.41
N SER A 100 6.35 1.63 11.39
CA SER A 100 6.68 2.46 10.24
C SER A 100 6.36 1.72 8.94
N GLY A 101 6.31 2.47 7.84
CA GLY A 101 5.91 1.96 6.54
C GLY A 101 4.40 2.00 6.35
N LEU A 102 3.97 2.43 5.17
CA LEU A 102 2.57 2.65 4.82
C LEU A 102 1.72 1.41 5.10
N CYS A 103 2.11 0.26 4.54
CA CYS A 103 1.35 -0.98 4.66
C CYS A 103 1.32 -1.48 6.10
N GLY A 104 2.44 -1.36 6.81
CA GLY A 104 2.55 -1.73 8.24
C GLY A 104 1.57 -0.93 9.11
N ILE A 105 1.49 0.38 8.88
CA ILE A 105 0.59 1.28 9.61
C ILE A 105 -0.86 1.00 9.28
N CYS A 106 -1.22 0.92 8.00
CA CYS A 106 -2.58 0.60 7.57
C CYS A 106 -3.03 -0.76 8.14
N ARG A 107 -2.15 -1.76 8.20
CA ARG A 107 -2.41 -3.05 8.86
C ARG A 107 -2.61 -2.91 10.35
N ARG A 108 -1.77 -2.13 11.06
CA ARG A 108 -1.92 -1.94 12.51
C ARG A 108 -3.23 -1.26 12.85
N ILE A 109 -3.63 -0.24 12.09
CA ILE A 109 -4.92 0.46 12.22
C ILE A 109 -6.08 -0.52 11.96
N THR A 110 -6.01 -1.31 10.88
CA THR A 110 -7.04 -2.30 10.56
C THR A 110 -7.15 -3.38 11.64
N LYS A 111 -6.02 -3.84 12.19
CA LYS A 111 -6.00 -4.80 13.30
C LYS A 111 -6.64 -4.22 14.55
N ALA A 112 -6.31 -2.98 14.92
CA ALA A 112 -6.93 -2.29 16.05
C ALA A 112 -8.45 -2.07 15.85
N HIS A 113 -8.89 -1.79 14.61
CA HIS A 113 -10.31 -1.76 14.27
C HIS A 113 -10.97 -3.12 14.52
N LEU A 114 -10.40 -4.22 14.03
CA LEU A 114 -10.97 -5.56 14.22
C LEU A 114 -11.00 -6.01 15.68
N GLU A 115 -10.02 -5.61 16.49
CA GLU A 115 -9.93 -5.95 17.92
C GLU A 115 -10.98 -5.22 18.77
N CYS A 116 -11.40 -4.01 18.38
CA CYS A 116 -12.21 -3.13 19.23
C CYS A 116 -13.51 -2.64 18.58
N SER A 117 -13.82 -3.01 17.33
CA SER A 117 -14.99 -2.50 16.64
C SER A 117 -16.28 -3.01 17.31
N PRO A 118 -17.20 -2.11 17.73
CA PRO A 118 -18.52 -2.49 18.23
C PRO A 118 -19.50 -2.88 17.09
N LEU A 119 -19.08 -2.82 15.83
CA LEU A 119 -19.94 -3.12 14.69
C LEU A 119 -20.26 -4.61 14.63
N ALA A 120 -21.50 -4.96 14.28
CA ALA A 120 -21.91 -6.35 14.09
C ALA A 120 -21.09 -7.06 13.00
N ASN A 121 -20.69 -6.33 11.96
CA ASN A 121 -19.87 -6.81 10.86
C ASN A 121 -18.72 -5.82 10.60
N PRO A 122 -17.59 -5.93 11.33
CA PRO A 122 -16.44 -5.07 11.09
C PRO A 122 -15.78 -5.40 9.75
N LYS A 123 -15.07 -4.43 9.16
CA LYS A 123 -14.46 -4.57 7.84
C LYS A 123 -13.24 -5.51 7.90
N GLN A 124 -13.40 -6.75 7.44
CA GLN A 124 -12.35 -7.78 7.45
C GLN A 124 -11.42 -7.69 6.24
N ILE A 125 -10.64 -6.62 6.14
CA ILE A 125 -9.77 -6.36 4.97
C ILE A 125 -8.32 -6.84 5.15
N LEU A 126 -7.98 -7.59 6.21
CA LEU A 126 -6.62 -8.17 6.35
C LEU A 126 -6.42 -9.48 5.56
N GLY A 127 -7.43 -9.88 4.79
CA GLY A 127 -7.41 -11.10 3.99
C GLY A 127 -7.35 -12.38 4.83
N PHE A 128 -7.12 -13.51 4.16
CA PHE A 128 -7.13 -14.83 4.81
C PHE A 128 -6.08 -14.92 5.92
N LYS A 129 -6.53 -15.25 7.15
CA LYS A 129 -5.71 -15.30 8.37
C LYS A 129 -4.94 -14.01 8.67
N GLY A 130 -5.34 -12.88 8.10
CA GLY A 130 -4.66 -11.61 8.30
C GLY A 130 -3.35 -11.45 7.53
N ASN A 131 -3.12 -12.19 6.44
CA ASN A 131 -1.83 -12.23 5.73
C ASN A 131 -1.60 -11.10 4.70
N THR A 132 -2.63 -10.37 4.28
CA THR A 132 -2.54 -9.29 3.28
C THR A 132 -1.47 -8.27 3.66
N LEU A 133 -0.42 -8.08 2.86
CA LEU A 133 0.65 -7.09 3.15
C LEU A 133 1.40 -7.35 4.48
N LEU A 134 1.42 -8.58 4.99
CA LEU A 134 2.12 -8.94 6.24
C LEU A 134 3.64 -8.85 6.11
N ALA A 135 4.18 -9.31 4.98
CA ALA A 135 5.60 -9.29 4.70
C ALA A 135 6.05 -7.89 4.31
N PRO A 136 7.26 -7.46 4.69
CA PRO A 136 7.76 -6.12 4.40
C PRO A 136 8.08 -5.96 2.89
N ALA A 137 8.19 -4.71 2.44
CA ALA A 137 8.33 -4.36 1.02
C ALA A 137 9.61 -4.93 0.36
N GLU A 138 10.66 -5.17 1.13
CA GLU A 138 11.92 -5.73 0.67
C GLU A 138 11.79 -7.20 0.23
N ILE A 139 10.79 -7.91 0.77
CA ILE A 139 10.59 -9.35 0.53
C ILE A 139 9.34 -9.59 -0.34
N SER A 140 8.32 -8.76 -0.18
CA SER A 140 7.02 -8.91 -0.85
C SER A 140 6.87 -7.90 -1.96
N MET A 141 6.90 -8.36 -3.22
CA MET A 141 6.60 -7.52 -4.38
C MET A 141 5.22 -6.85 -4.27
N TRP A 142 4.27 -7.52 -3.65
CA TRP A 142 2.94 -6.95 -3.44
C TRP A 142 2.92 -5.83 -2.41
N THR A 143 3.67 -5.99 -1.30
CA THR A 143 3.81 -4.93 -0.30
C THR A 143 4.57 -3.76 -0.87
N LYS A 144 5.65 -4.01 -1.63
CA LYS A 144 6.38 -2.98 -2.37
C LYS A 144 5.46 -2.23 -3.34
N PHE A 145 4.62 -2.95 -4.08
CA PHE A 145 3.70 -2.32 -5.01
C PHE A 145 2.73 -1.38 -4.30
N CYS A 146 2.14 -1.81 -3.18
CA CYS A 146 1.20 -0.99 -2.41
C CYS A 146 1.84 0.17 -1.65
N GLU A 147 3.12 0.09 -1.29
CA GLU A 147 3.81 1.09 -0.47
C GLU A 147 4.72 2.03 -1.26
N VAL A 148 5.22 1.60 -2.41
CA VAL A 148 6.25 2.34 -3.16
C VAL A 148 5.83 2.54 -4.61
N ASP A 149 5.56 1.45 -5.34
CA ASP A 149 5.42 1.54 -6.80
C ASP A 149 4.14 2.30 -7.21
N ILE A 150 2.99 2.02 -6.55
CA ILE A 150 1.74 2.72 -6.88
C ILE A 150 1.76 4.19 -6.46
N GLU A 151 2.46 4.55 -5.38
CA GLU A 151 2.58 5.95 -4.97
C GLU A 151 3.46 6.72 -5.93
N LYS A 152 4.59 6.13 -6.36
CA LYS A 152 5.40 6.68 -7.44
C LYS A 152 4.59 6.86 -8.71
N CYS A 153 3.75 5.88 -9.07
CA CYS A 153 2.85 5.98 -10.21
C CYS A 153 1.89 7.18 -10.10
N VAL A 154 1.34 7.45 -8.90
CA VAL A 154 0.50 8.65 -8.67
C VAL A 154 1.31 9.92 -8.87
N ARG A 155 2.52 10.00 -8.29
CA ARG A 155 3.41 11.16 -8.42
C ARG A 155 3.74 11.46 -9.87
N ASP A 156 4.19 10.46 -10.63
CA ASP A 156 4.54 10.58 -12.05
C ASP A 156 3.34 11.11 -12.87
N VAL A 157 2.13 10.64 -12.58
CA VAL A 157 0.90 11.08 -13.27
C VAL A 157 0.49 12.50 -12.89
N LEU A 158 0.57 12.86 -11.60
CA LEU A 158 0.23 14.21 -11.13
C LEU A 158 1.22 15.27 -11.65
N GLN A 159 2.47 14.88 -11.91
CA GLN A 159 3.53 15.74 -12.42
C GLN A 159 3.50 15.97 -13.95
N LEU A 160 2.63 15.28 -14.69
CA LEU A 160 2.44 15.56 -16.12
C LEU A 160 2.10 17.05 -16.30
N GLU A 161 2.72 17.72 -17.27
CA GLU A 161 2.42 19.13 -17.55
C GLU A 161 1.00 19.29 -18.09
N ASP A 162 0.32 20.39 -17.75
CA ASP A 162 -1.04 20.67 -18.25
C ASP A 162 -1.10 20.87 -19.77
N THR A 163 0.04 21.15 -20.40
CA THR A 163 0.22 21.24 -21.85
C THR A 163 0.44 19.87 -22.53
N THR A 164 0.54 18.79 -21.76
CA THR A 164 0.74 17.45 -22.29
C THR A 164 -0.50 17.00 -23.06
N THR A 165 -0.33 16.69 -24.34
CA THR A 165 -1.39 16.13 -25.20
C THR A 165 -1.27 14.61 -25.37
N ARG A 166 -0.06 14.06 -25.21
CA ARG A 166 0.20 12.62 -25.24
C ARG A 166 1.10 12.23 -24.08
N ALA A 167 0.73 11.17 -23.36
CA ALA A 167 1.50 10.70 -22.21
C ALA A 167 1.79 9.20 -22.29
N ASP A 168 3.01 8.84 -21.92
CA ASP A 168 3.37 7.47 -21.57
C ASP A 168 3.02 7.28 -20.09
N LEU A 169 2.02 6.44 -19.81
CA LEU A 169 1.58 6.19 -18.43
C LEU A 169 2.56 5.23 -17.73
N PRO A 170 2.69 5.31 -16.39
CA PRO A 170 3.64 4.50 -15.65
C PRO A 170 3.46 3.00 -15.88
N GLU A 171 4.59 2.28 -15.99
CA GLU A 171 4.62 0.83 -16.24
C GLU A 171 3.88 0.01 -15.18
N ASP A 172 3.79 0.53 -13.95
CA ASP A 172 3.15 -0.15 -12.83
C ASP A 172 1.64 -0.33 -13.03
N MET A 173 1.00 0.54 -13.82
CA MET A 173 -0.38 0.35 -14.26
C MET A 173 -0.53 -0.88 -15.15
N GLY A 174 0.40 -1.08 -16.09
CA GLY A 174 0.41 -2.24 -16.97
C GLY A 174 0.83 -3.53 -16.26
N LYS A 175 1.75 -3.44 -15.29
CA LYS A 175 2.07 -4.55 -14.38
C LYS A 175 0.84 -5.02 -13.59
N LEU A 176 0.04 -4.08 -13.07
CA LEU A 176 -1.20 -4.40 -12.37
C LEU A 176 -2.24 -5.03 -13.30
N GLU A 177 -2.40 -4.52 -14.52
CA GLU A 177 -3.25 -5.14 -15.56
C GLU A 177 -2.83 -6.60 -15.84
N SER A 178 -1.54 -6.85 -16.04
CA SER A 178 -0.99 -8.19 -16.29
C SER A 178 -1.14 -9.12 -15.08
N HIS A 179 -1.06 -8.58 -13.86
CA HIS A 179 -1.34 -9.34 -12.63
C HIS A 179 -2.82 -9.71 -12.50
N LEU A 180 -3.74 -8.80 -12.80
CA LEU A 180 -5.19 -9.05 -12.79
C LEU A 180 -5.61 -10.08 -13.84
N ALA A 181 -4.82 -10.28 -14.90
CA ALA A 181 -5.02 -11.35 -15.88
C ALA A 181 -4.67 -12.74 -15.34
N GLN A 182 -3.89 -12.83 -14.26
CA GLN A 182 -3.48 -14.12 -13.70
C GLN A 182 -4.67 -14.86 -13.07
N PRO A 183 -4.70 -16.20 -13.11
CA PRO A 183 -5.71 -16.98 -12.40
C PRO A 183 -5.56 -16.80 -10.89
N LEU A 184 -6.68 -16.89 -10.16
CA LEU A 184 -6.71 -16.83 -8.70
C LEU A 184 -5.74 -17.85 -8.07
N LYS A 185 -4.89 -17.39 -7.15
CA LYS A 185 -4.05 -18.24 -6.31
C LYS A 185 -4.51 -18.15 -4.87
N ALA A 186 -4.92 -19.28 -4.27
CA ALA A 186 -5.38 -19.31 -2.88
C ALA A 186 -4.83 -20.52 -2.13
N HIS A 187 -4.29 -20.29 -0.93
CA HIS A 187 -3.70 -21.33 -0.07
C HIS A 187 -4.73 -22.37 0.43
N ASN A 188 -6.04 -22.14 0.25
CA ASN A 188 -7.09 -23.11 0.55
C ASN A 188 -8.13 -23.14 -0.56
N ILE A 189 -7.67 -23.30 -1.80
CA ILE A 189 -8.52 -23.20 -2.98
C ILE A 189 -9.77 -24.09 -2.89
N TYR A 190 -9.68 -25.32 -2.37
CA TYR A 190 -10.84 -26.19 -2.25
C TYR A 190 -11.90 -25.68 -1.26
N LYS A 191 -11.50 -25.00 -0.17
CA LYS A 191 -12.48 -24.35 0.72
C LYS A 191 -13.24 -23.25 0.00
N LEU A 192 -12.54 -22.48 -0.84
CA LEU A 192 -13.16 -21.45 -1.65
C LEU A 192 -14.09 -22.06 -2.72
N ILE A 193 -13.63 -23.09 -3.43
CA ILE A 193 -14.45 -23.81 -4.42
C ILE A 193 -15.73 -24.33 -3.77
N ASN A 194 -15.61 -24.98 -2.61
CA ASN A 194 -16.76 -25.48 -1.85
C ASN A 194 -17.74 -24.36 -1.46
N LYS A 195 -17.22 -23.19 -1.03
CA LYS A 195 -18.02 -22.00 -0.69
C LYS A 195 -18.75 -21.44 -1.92
N VAL A 196 -18.06 -21.31 -3.05
CA VAL A 196 -18.58 -20.63 -4.26
C VAL A 196 -19.52 -21.53 -5.06
N LYS A 197 -19.17 -22.81 -5.21
CA LYS A 197 -19.94 -23.76 -6.02
C LYS A 197 -20.91 -24.61 -5.20
N ASN A 198 -20.92 -24.46 -3.87
CA ASN A 198 -21.71 -25.28 -2.95
C ASN A 198 -21.46 -26.79 -3.15
N VAL A 199 -20.19 -27.15 -3.35
CA VAL A 199 -19.71 -28.54 -3.55
C VAL A 199 -18.89 -29.01 -2.35
N LYS A 200 -18.52 -30.30 -2.33
CA LYS A 200 -17.62 -30.89 -1.33
C LYS A 200 -16.45 -31.56 -2.02
N VAL A 201 -15.40 -30.77 -2.24
CA VAL A 201 -14.12 -31.19 -2.80
C VAL A 201 -13.03 -30.93 -1.78
N SER A 202 -12.12 -31.88 -1.66
CA SER A 202 -10.97 -31.83 -0.75
C SER A 202 -9.65 -32.16 -1.46
N SER A 203 -9.71 -32.65 -2.70
CA SER A 203 -8.54 -33.03 -3.49
C SER A 203 -8.69 -32.67 -4.97
N ASN A 204 -7.58 -32.68 -5.71
CA ASN A 204 -7.58 -32.41 -7.15
C ASN A 204 -8.32 -33.51 -7.94
N GLN A 205 -8.25 -34.75 -7.47
CA GLN A 205 -8.97 -35.87 -8.10
C GLN A 205 -10.48 -35.67 -7.98
N GLU A 206 -10.97 -35.32 -6.80
CA GLU A 206 -12.39 -34.99 -6.59
C GLU A 206 -12.81 -33.75 -7.40
N PHE A 207 -11.94 -32.75 -7.53
CA PHE A 207 -12.19 -31.57 -8.35
C PHE A 207 -12.35 -31.90 -9.83
N GLN A 208 -11.50 -32.79 -10.36
CA GLN A 208 -11.54 -33.24 -11.76
C GLN A 208 -12.77 -34.11 -12.08
N GLN A 209 -13.36 -34.76 -11.08
CA GLN A 209 -14.58 -35.58 -11.21
C GLN A 209 -15.88 -34.75 -11.18
N LEU A 210 -15.80 -33.43 -10.96
CA LEU A 210 -16.95 -32.54 -11.10
C LEU A 210 -17.30 -32.39 -12.59
N ASP A 211 -18.19 -33.27 -13.07
CA ASP A 211 -18.40 -33.57 -14.49
C ASP A 211 -19.42 -32.64 -15.21
N SER A 212 -19.73 -31.47 -14.65
CA SER A 212 -20.64 -30.51 -15.29
C SER A 212 -19.96 -29.17 -15.54
N ALA A 213 -20.19 -28.58 -16.72
CA ALA A 213 -19.68 -27.25 -17.06
C ALA A 213 -20.03 -26.18 -16.00
N ASP A 214 -21.20 -26.31 -15.35
CA ASP A 214 -21.66 -25.40 -14.29
C ASP A 214 -20.91 -25.57 -12.95
N SER A 215 -20.37 -26.76 -12.67
CA SER A 215 -19.64 -27.04 -11.42
C SER A 215 -18.15 -26.72 -11.47
N ARG A 216 -17.59 -26.51 -12.67
CA ARG A 216 -16.17 -26.14 -12.83
C ARG A 216 -15.92 -24.73 -12.28
N PHE A 217 -14.97 -24.63 -11.35
CA PHE A 217 -14.55 -23.34 -10.79
C PHE A 217 -13.64 -22.63 -11.78
N ASP A 218 -14.05 -21.44 -12.23
CA ASP A 218 -13.23 -20.59 -13.07
C ASP A 218 -12.31 -19.72 -12.20
N PHE A 219 -11.01 -19.96 -12.31
CA PHE A 219 -10.01 -19.25 -11.51
C PHE A 219 -9.81 -17.80 -11.95
N HIS A 220 -10.06 -17.47 -13.22
CA HIS A 220 -9.95 -16.10 -13.72
C HIS A 220 -11.17 -15.28 -13.29
N GLU A 221 -12.38 -15.81 -13.46
CA GLU A 221 -13.60 -15.10 -13.04
C GLU A 221 -13.66 -14.86 -11.52
N ASN A 222 -13.00 -15.73 -10.75
CA ASN A 222 -12.96 -15.63 -9.29
C ASN A 222 -11.75 -14.85 -8.76
N HIS A 223 -10.85 -14.34 -9.61
CA HIS A 223 -9.84 -13.35 -9.24
C HIS A 223 -10.47 -11.94 -9.26
N LYS A 224 -11.39 -11.69 -8.34
CA LYS A 224 -12.25 -10.49 -8.35
C LYS A 224 -11.52 -9.23 -7.90
N PHE A 225 -10.63 -9.38 -6.92
CA PHE A 225 -9.90 -8.34 -6.21
C PHE A 225 -8.40 -8.52 -6.40
N ALA A 226 -7.62 -7.54 -5.95
CA ALA A 226 -6.19 -7.43 -6.24
C ALA A 226 -5.40 -8.65 -5.72
N GLU A 227 -5.70 -9.12 -4.49
CA GLU A 227 -5.09 -10.30 -3.88
C GLU A 227 -5.89 -11.62 -4.09
N GLY A 228 -7.08 -11.56 -4.69
CA GLY A 228 -7.86 -12.78 -4.89
C GLY A 228 -9.38 -12.61 -4.88
N TYR A 229 -10.07 -13.47 -4.14
CA TYR A 229 -11.54 -13.56 -4.18
C TYR A 229 -12.27 -12.55 -3.29
N GLU A 230 -11.66 -12.12 -2.20
CA GLU A 230 -12.24 -11.18 -1.22
C GLU A 230 -11.52 -9.84 -1.28
N LYS A 231 -12.24 -8.74 -1.00
CA LYS A 231 -11.66 -7.40 -0.93
C LYS A 231 -10.70 -7.33 0.27
N THR A 232 -9.49 -6.82 0.04
CA THR A 232 -8.41 -6.73 1.03
C THR A 232 -7.93 -5.30 1.21
N LEU A 233 -7.00 -5.08 2.14
CA LEU A 233 -6.38 -3.79 2.40
C LEU A 233 -5.57 -3.31 1.19
N ALA A 234 -4.98 -4.23 0.43
CA ALA A 234 -4.33 -3.89 -0.84
C ALA A 234 -5.32 -3.23 -1.81
N ASP A 235 -6.56 -3.72 -1.88
CA ASP A 235 -7.58 -3.10 -2.72
C ASP A 235 -7.90 -1.68 -2.27
N VAL A 236 -7.96 -1.42 -0.96
CA VAL A 236 -8.25 -0.09 -0.42
C VAL A 236 -7.13 0.89 -0.76
N ILE A 237 -5.87 0.50 -0.56
CA ILE A 237 -4.68 1.31 -0.87
C ILE A 237 -4.60 1.61 -2.36
N VAL A 238 -4.63 0.56 -3.20
CA VAL A 238 -4.52 0.72 -4.66
C VAL A 238 -5.71 1.52 -5.20
N PHE A 239 -6.92 1.36 -4.66
CA PHE A 239 -8.08 2.11 -5.10
C PHE A 239 -7.95 3.60 -4.81
N ALA A 240 -7.45 3.98 -3.62
CA ALA A 240 -7.22 5.39 -3.27
C ALA A 240 -6.27 6.05 -4.28
N CYS A 241 -5.15 5.39 -4.59
CA CYS A 241 -4.18 5.87 -5.58
C CYS A 241 -4.77 5.91 -7.00
N MET A 242 -5.46 4.85 -7.43
CA MET A 242 -6.09 4.78 -8.74
C MET A 242 -7.20 5.82 -8.92
N ASN A 243 -7.90 6.21 -7.85
CA ASN A 243 -8.89 7.29 -7.90
C ASN A 243 -8.22 8.63 -8.24
N LEU A 244 -7.05 8.94 -7.65
CA LEU A 244 -6.27 10.13 -7.99
C LEU A 244 -5.80 10.10 -9.45
N ILE A 245 -5.26 8.96 -9.91
CA ILE A 245 -4.81 8.77 -11.30
C ILE A 245 -5.97 8.98 -12.29
N ARG A 246 -7.15 8.41 -12.02
CA ARG A 246 -8.33 8.55 -12.89
C ARG A 246 -8.93 9.94 -12.89
N LYS A 247 -8.79 10.70 -11.79
CA LYS A 247 -9.15 12.12 -11.76
C LYS A 247 -8.23 12.93 -12.66
N ARG A 248 -6.93 12.65 -12.63
CA ARG A 248 -5.92 13.33 -13.44
C ARG A 248 -6.02 12.94 -14.91
N VAL A 249 -5.99 11.66 -15.27
CA VAL A 249 -5.93 11.21 -16.66
C VAL A 249 -7.32 11.08 -17.28
N GLN A 250 -7.70 12.03 -18.14
CA GLN A 250 -8.95 12.01 -18.88
C GLN A 250 -8.71 11.56 -20.32
N HIS A 251 -8.92 10.27 -20.59
CA HIS A 251 -8.79 9.71 -21.94
C HIS A 251 -9.86 8.62 -22.18
N PRO A 252 -10.63 8.69 -23.28
CA PRO A 252 -11.75 7.76 -23.53
C PRO A 252 -11.31 6.30 -23.65
N ASN A 253 -10.09 6.06 -24.16
CA ASN A 253 -9.54 4.71 -24.33
C ASN A 253 -8.75 4.19 -23.11
N LEU A 254 -8.71 4.89 -21.97
CA LEU A 254 -7.97 4.37 -20.80
C LEU A 254 -8.54 3.01 -20.36
N ALA A 255 -9.87 2.91 -20.29
CA ALA A 255 -10.56 1.67 -19.94
C ALA A 255 -10.38 0.56 -20.99
N THR A 256 -10.19 0.90 -22.27
CA THR A 256 -9.98 -0.10 -23.32
C THR A 256 -8.53 -0.57 -23.41
N LYS A 257 -7.57 0.27 -22.97
CA LYS A 257 -6.15 -0.09 -22.85
C LYS A 257 -5.86 -0.94 -21.62
N LEU A 258 -6.58 -0.71 -20.52
CA LEU A 258 -6.43 -1.41 -19.24
C LEU A 258 -7.78 -1.98 -18.77
N PRO A 259 -8.37 -2.94 -19.52
CA PRO A 259 -9.73 -3.43 -19.28
C PRO A 259 -9.88 -4.16 -17.94
N LEU A 260 -8.89 -4.95 -17.52
CA LEU A 260 -8.97 -5.70 -16.27
C LEU A 260 -8.84 -4.79 -15.05
N LEU A 261 -7.96 -3.79 -15.12
CA LEU A 261 -7.81 -2.75 -14.12
C LEU A 261 -9.08 -1.91 -14.01
N ASN A 262 -9.68 -1.52 -15.14
CA ASN A 262 -10.96 -0.80 -15.11
C ASN A 262 -12.07 -1.66 -14.50
N ALA A 263 -12.17 -2.94 -14.88
CA ALA A 263 -13.15 -3.86 -14.33
C ALA A 263 -12.93 -4.11 -12.82
N TRP A 264 -11.68 -4.22 -12.37
CA TRP A 264 -11.32 -4.29 -10.95
C TRP A 264 -11.75 -3.03 -10.20
N TYR A 265 -11.45 -1.85 -10.73
CA TYR A 265 -11.82 -0.57 -10.13
C TYR A 265 -13.35 -0.48 -9.91
N GLU A 266 -14.13 -0.81 -10.95
CA GLU A 266 -15.59 -0.84 -10.85
C GLU A 266 -16.10 -1.87 -9.84
N ARG A 267 -15.48 -3.05 -9.76
CA ARG A 267 -15.83 -4.08 -8.76
C ARG A 267 -15.55 -3.58 -7.34
N VAL A 268 -14.39 -2.97 -7.09
CA VAL A 268 -14.04 -2.42 -5.78
C VAL A 268 -14.99 -1.30 -5.36
N GLN A 269 -15.35 -0.42 -6.30
CA GLN A 269 -16.31 0.64 -6.08
C GLN A 269 -17.71 0.11 -5.74
N LYS A 270 -18.18 -0.93 -6.46
CA LYS A 270 -19.53 -1.50 -6.25
C LYS A 270 -19.62 -2.42 -5.03
N HIS A 271 -18.49 -2.95 -4.54
CA HIS A 271 -18.48 -3.96 -3.47
C HIS A 271 -19.02 -3.46 -2.12
N ASP A 272 -18.84 -2.18 -1.82
CA ASP A 272 -19.32 -1.54 -0.57
C ASP A 272 -20.30 -0.41 -0.84
N ASP A 273 -21.12 -0.55 -1.89
CA ASP A 273 -22.11 0.43 -2.30
C ASP A 273 -21.53 1.84 -2.54
N GLY A 274 -20.24 1.90 -2.91
CA GLY A 274 -19.51 3.14 -3.17
C GLY A 274 -18.95 3.83 -1.92
N GLU A 275 -19.01 3.22 -0.73
CA GLU A 275 -18.50 3.80 0.52
C GLU A 275 -17.02 4.22 0.39
N LEU A 276 -16.17 3.37 -0.23
CA LEU A 276 -14.75 3.72 -0.39
C LEU A 276 -14.54 4.92 -1.32
N LEU A 277 -15.31 5.00 -2.40
CA LEU A 277 -15.25 6.16 -3.30
C LEU A 277 -15.72 7.42 -2.58
N GLN A 278 -16.82 7.35 -1.83
CA GLN A 278 -17.32 8.49 -1.04
C GLN A 278 -16.26 8.98 -0.04
N VAL A 279 -15.54 8.08 0.63
CA VAL A 279 -14.42 8.45 1.51
C VAL A 279 -13.33 9.18 0.72
N CYS A 280 -12.94 8.70 -0.46
CA CYS A 280 -11.94 9.37 -1.28
C CYS A 280 -12.39 10.78 -1.70
N GLU A 281 -13.66 10.94 -2.07
CA GLU A 281 -14.26 12.21 -2.49
C GLU A 281 -14.48 13.19 -1.33
N GLN A 282 -14.71 12.69 -0.11
CA GLN A 282 -14.88 13.52 1.08
C GLN A 282 -13.66 14.42 1.34
N PHE A 283 -12.46 13.93 1.02
CA PHE A 283 -11.22 14.68 1.14
C PHE A 283 -11.03 15.74 0.05
N GLN A 284 -11.87 15.77 -0.99
CA GLN A 284 -11.79 16.75 -2.09
C GLN A 284 -10.35 16.97 -2.60
N PRO A 285 -9.63 15.91 -3.01
CA PRO A 285 -8.24 16.04 -3.39
C PRO A 285 -8.09 16.98 -4.60
N SER A 286 -7.16 17.93 -4.51
CA SER A 286 -6.88 18.92 -5.56
C SER A 286 -6.16 18.25 -6.74
N VAL A 287 -6.92 17.65 -7.64
CA VAL A 287 -6.41 17.02 -8.85
C VAL A 287 -7.01 17.72 -10.06
N THR A 288 -6.18 18.43 -10.82
CA THR A 288 -6.59 19.06 -12.08
C THR A 288 -6.75 17.99 -13.16
N PRO A 289 -7.93 17.82 -13.78
CA PRO A 289 -8.08 16.88 -14.89
C PRO A 289 -7.21 17.27 -16.09
N LEU A 290 -6.59 16.28 -16.73
CA LEU A 290 -5.74 16.37 -17.92
C LEU A 290 -6.41 15.61 -19.08
N PRO A 291 -7.09 16.30 -19.99
CA PRO A 291 -7.51 15.72 -21.26
C PRO A 291 -6.29 15.35 -22.10
N LEU A 292 -6.17 14.08 -22.48
CA LEU A 292 -5.11 13.61 -23.37
C LEU A 292 -5.70 13.21 -24.72
N ASP A 293 -4.97 13.49 -25.80
CA ASP A 293 -5.26 13.04 -27.16
C ASP A 293 -4.73 11.62 -27.42
N GLY A 294 -3.71 11.21 -26.68
CA GLY A 294 -3.12 9.88 -26.79
C GLY A 294 -2.48 9.39 -25.50
N ILE A 295 -2.62 8.09 -25.25
CA ILE A 295 -1.96 7.42 -24.13
C ILE A 295 -1.23 6.16 -24.64
N ALA A 296 -0.05 5.90 -24.08
CA ALA A 296 0.62 4.62 -24.19
C ALA A 296 0.82 4.02 -22.80
N VAL A 297 0.61 2.71 -22.67
CA VAL A 297 0.90 1.95 -21.46
C VAL A 297 1.55 0.65 -21.90
N ASP A 298 2.72 0.33 -21.35
CA ASP A 298 3.34 -0.97 -21.57
C ASP A 298 2.70 -2.01 -20.65
N VAL A 299 2.10 -3.05 -21.23
CA VAL A 299 1.48 -4.15 -20.48
C VAL A 299 2.34 -5.40 -20.70
N PRO A 300 3.13 -5.83 -19.70
CA PRO A 300 3.99 -6.99 -19.86
C PRO A 300 3.16 -8.25 -20.10
N ALA A 301 3.61 -9.10 -21.03
CA ALA A 301 2.90 -10.31 -21.42
C ALA A 301 2.67 -11.27 -20.24
N THR A 302 3.62 -11.34 -19.30
CA THR A 302 3.45 -12.09 -18.06
C THR A 302 4.07 -11.33 -16.89
N PHE A 303 3.24 -10.95 -15.92
CA PHE A 303 3.70 -10.40 -14.65
C PHE A 303 2.79 -10.87 -13.51
N SER A 304 3.36 -11.05 -12.31
CA SER A 304 2.61 -11.43 -11.13
C SER A 304 3.31 -10.92 -9.89
N LEU A 305 2.57 -10.21 -9.06
CA LEU A 305 3.08 -9.64 -7.82
C LEU A 305 3.15 -10.65 -6.67
N TYR A 306 2.71 -11.89 -6.90
CA TYR A 306 2.92 -13.01 -5.98
C TYR A 306 4.29 -13.68 -6.12
N LYS A 307 5.03 -13.38 -7.19
CA LYS A 307 6.36 -13.96 -7.40
C LYS A 307 7.34 -13.10 -6.62
N SER A 308 8.00 -13.64 -5.61
CA SER A 308 9.30 -13.11 -5.19
C SER A 308 10.29 -13.41 -6.31
N ASP A 309 11.20 -12.48 -6.60
CA ASP A 309 12.22 -12.70 -7.62
C ASP A 309 13.15 -13.83 -7.18
N THR A 310 12.89 -15.05 -7.66
CA THR A 310 13.71 -16.22 -7.35
C THR A 310 15.11 -16.10 -7.94
N LYS A 311 15.37 -15.12 -8.84
CA LYS A 311 16.73 -14.87 -9.36
C LYS A 311 17.60 -14.11 -8.38
N LYS A 312 17.03 -13.28 -7.49
CA LYS A 312 17.78 -12.69 -6.36
C LYS A 312 18.24 -13.80 -5.41
N LEU A 313 17.36 -14.75 -5.14
CA LEU A 313 17.64 -15.96 -4.37
C LEU A 313 18.19 -17.11 -5.24
N ASN A 314 19.02 -16.83 -6.27
CA ASN A 314 19.82 -17.86 -6.95
C ASN A 314 20.90 -18.41 -6.01
N LEU A 315 20.46 -19.00 -4.90
CA LEU A 315 21.21 -19.85 -4.02
C LEU A 315 21.36 -21.17 -4.78
N LEU A 316 22.54 -21.33 -5.40
CA LEU A 316 23.01 -22.56 -6.00
C LEU A 316 22.64 -23.78 -5.12
N GLY A 317 21.64 -24.54 -5.55
CA GLY A 317 21.31 -25.88 -5.05
C GLY A 317 20.88 -25.97 -3.58
N GLU A 318 19.57 -26.09 -3.35
CA GLU A 318 18.91 -26.77 -2.21
C GLU A 318 19.31 -26.42 -0.76
N LYS A 319 20.28 -25.55 -0.48
CA LYS A 319 20.96 -25.56 0.82
C LYS A 319 20.67 -24.42 1.79
N ILE A 320 19.93 -23.38 1.44
CA ILE A 320 19.78 -22.24 2.36
C ILE A 320 18.31 -21.81 2.40
N LEU A 321 17.53 -22.46 3.28
CA LEU A 321 16.21 -21.98 3.72
C LEU A 321 16.09 -21.95 5.25
N THR A 322 17.21 -22.05 5.96
CA THR A 322 17.24 -21.87 7.41
C THR A 322 18.38 -20.92 7.74
N THR A 323 18.12 -20.00 8.68
CA THR A 323 19.17 -19.22 9.32
C THR A 323 20.22 -20.20 9.83
N ASN A 324 21.44 -20.14 9.30
CA ASN A 324 22.56 -20.90 9.80
C ASN A 324 22.96 -20.32 11.15
N GLN A 325 22.27 -20.74 12.20
CA GLN A 325 22.40 -20.17 13.54
C GLN A 325 23.87 -20.14 14.02
N PRO A 326 24.69 -21.19 13.81
CA PRO A 326 26.12 -21.13 14.10
C PRO A 326 26.88 -20.01 13.37
N GLU A 327 26.56 -19.75 12.11
CA GLU A 327 27.19 -18.70 11.32
C GLU A 327 26.78 -17.30 11.80
N VAL A 328 25.50 -17.08 12.09
CA VAL A 328 25.01 -15.83 12.69
C VAL A 328 25.69 -15.58 14.03
N LEU A 329 25.73 -16.59 14.91
CA LEU A 329 26.42 -16.48 16.19
C LEU A 329 27.91 -16.20 16.04
N GLY A 330 28.59 -16.84 15.07
CA GLY A 330 30.00 -16.60 14.79
C GLY A 330 30.28 -15.20 14.22
N ILE A 331 29.35 -14.61 13.46
CA ILE A 331 29.44 -13.22 13.02
C ILE A 331 29.22 -12.28 14.21
N LEU A 332 28.18 -12.51 15.03
CA LEU A 332 27.91 -11.69 16.22
C LEU A 332 29.08 -11.71 17.20
N GLU A 333 29.72 -12.86 17.43
CA GLU A 333 30.92 -12.97 18.27
C GLU A 333 32.09 -12.15 17.70
N LYS A 334 32.28 -12.15 16.38
CA LYS A 334 33.30 -11.30 15.74
C LYS A 334 32.98 -9.82 15.91
N VAL A 335 31.71 -9.43 15.77
CA VAL A 335 31.26 -8.04 15.97
C VAL A 335 31.45 -7.61 17.42
N GLU A 336 31.17 -8.47 18.40
CA GLU A 336 31.38 -8.20 19.83
C GLU A 336 32.86 -7.93 20.15
N ARG A 337 33.79 -8.59 19.44
CA ARG A 337 35.24 -8.35 19.57
C ARG A 337 35.70 -7.03 18.94
N LEU A 338 34.95 -6.51 17.96
CA LEU A 338 35.16 -5.16 17.48
C LEU A 338 34.62 -4.25 18.58
N LYS A 339 35.50 -3.59 19.33
CA LYS A 339 35.13 -2.58 20.35
C LYS A 339 34.53 -1.33 19.68
N LEU A 340 33.44 -1.52 18.95
CA LEU A 340 32.69 -0.47 18.29
C LEU A 340 31.86 0.23 19.36
N ASP A 341 31.91 1.55 19.36
CA ASP A 341 30.99 2.37 20.14
C ASP A 341 29.62 2.30 19.43
N ILE A 342 28.83 1.27 19.76
CA ILE A 342 27.48 1.09 19.22
C ILE A 342 26.55 1.98 20.03
N GLY A 343 26.44 3.23 19.60
CA GLY A 343 25.42 4.17 20.08
C GLY A 343 24.23 4.24 19.12
N SER A 344 23.08 4.66 19.63
CA SER A 344 21.98 5.17 18.80
C SER A 344 21.79 6.65 19.09
N VAL A 345 21.81 7.46 18.03
CA VAL A 345 21.36 8.85 18.09
C VAL A 345 20.00 8.93 17.41
N PRO A 346 19.06 9.73 17.93
CA PRO A 346 17.83 10.01 17.21
C PRO A 346 18.18 10.51 15.81
N ASN A 347 17.68 9.81 14.79
CA ASN A 347 17.95 10.22 13.42
C ASN A 347 17.26 11.57 13.18
N ASP A 348 18.01 12.63 12.84
CA ASP A 348 17.37 13.84 12.30
C ASP A 348 16.97 13.53 10.86
N ARG A 349 15.69 13.23 10.69
CA ARG A 349 15.06 12.83 9.42
C ARG A 349 15.33 13.77 8.25
N GLU A 350 15.75 15.00 8.51
CA GLU A 350 15.97 16.01 7.48
C GLU A 350 17.44 16.36 7.25
N GLU A 351 18.32 16.14 8.24
CA GLU A 351 19.76 16.48 8.13
C GLU A 351 20.66 15.24 8.01
N ASN A 352 20.20 14.08 8.45
CA ASN A 352 20.97 12.84 8.50
C ASN A 352 20.30 11.74 7.68
N LEU A 353 20.04 12.03 6.40
CA LEU A 353 19.50 11.05 5.45
C LEU A 353 20.51 9.91 5.29
N PHE A 354 20.03 8.68 5.47
CA PHE A 354 20.84 7.50 5.27
C PHE A 354 21.20 7.37 3.78
N ASP A 355 22.49 7.52 3.46
CA ASP A 355 22.97 7.42 2.08
C ASP A 355 23.08 5.95 1.66
N TRP A 356 22.03 5.45 1.00
CA TRP A 356 22.03 4.13 0.37
C TRP A 356 23.14 3.97 -0.69
N GLY A 357 23.65 5.05 -1.26
CA GLY A 357 24.79 5.05 -2.18
C GLY A 357 26.08 4.58 -1.50
N ALA A 358 26.29 4.97 -0.24
CA ALA A 358 27.47 4.62 0.56
C ALA A 358 27.48 3.17 1.09
N VAL A 359 26.33 2.49 1.06
CA VAL A 359 26.21 1.09 1.47
C VAL A 359 26.78 0.18 0.36
N PRO A 360 27.56 -0.88 0.67
CA PRO A 360 27.96 -1.87 -0.34
C PRO A 360 26.74 -2.57 -0.96
N VAL A 361 26.77 -2.89 -2.26
CA VAL A 361 25.64 -3.53 -2.97
C VAL A 361 25.12 -4.76 -2.24
N ASP A 362 26.03 -5.62 -1.73
CA ASP A 362 25.70 -6.85 -1.00
C ASP A 362 24.93 -6.61 0.32
N ALA A 363 24.95 -5.37 0.83
CA ALA A 363 24.23 -4.95 2.03
C ALA A 363 22.98 -4.11 1.70
N LYS A 364 22.68 -3.88 0.41
CA LYS A 364 21.45 -3.22 -0.03
C LYS A 364 20.36 -4.24 -0.34
N PRO A 365 19.08 -3.88 -0.25
CA PRO A 365 17.97 -4.73 -0.68
C PRO A 365 18.05 -5.20 -2.14
N GLU A 366 18.79 -4.49 -3.01
CA GLU A 366 19.00 -4.90 -4.40
C GLU A 366 20.03 -6.01 -4.56
N GLY A 367 21.01 -6.12 -3.67
CA GLY A 367 22.10 -7.11 -3.74
C GLY A 367 21.86 -8.41 -2.96
N GLY A 368 20.76 -8.51 -2.22
CA GLY A 368 20.33 -9.69 -1.45
C GLY A 368 19.02 -10.31 -1.94
#